data_AF-A0A2A5RZN7-F1
#
_entry.id   AF-A0A2A5RZN7-F1
#
_cell.length_a   1.000
_cell.length_b   1.000
_cell.length_c   1.000
_cell.angle_alpha   90.00
_cell.angle_beta   90.00
_cell.angle_gamma   90.00
#
_symmetry.space_group_name_H-M   'P 1'
#
loop_
_entity.id
_entity.type
_entity.pdbx_description
1 polymer ?
#
loop_
_entity_poly.entity_id
_entity_poly.type
_entity_poly.pdbx_seq_one_letter_code
_entity_poly.pdbx_strand_id
1 'polypeptide(L)'
;MNVHFQLVDQADNDTDTAINAMLSFVIVLEDLVISGNIGQLSIIRGQVIENKEQLTQEDMSELATPLFDLLKRLTYEVTEVALDQPGISLEF
;
A
#
# COMPACT_ATOMS: atom_id res chain seq x y z
N MET A 1 7.13 -0.84 9.10
CA MET A 1 6.49 -0.95 7.77
C MET A 1 7.11 0.11 6.86
N ASN A 2 7.18 -0.13 5.57
CA ASN A 2 7.75 0.82 4.62
C ASN A 2 6.96 0.79 3.31
N VAL A 3 6.68 1.97 2.75
CA VAL A 3 6.09 2.11 1.41
C VAL A 3 7.15 2.61 0.45
N HIS A 4 7.34 1.88 -0.63
CA HIS A 4 8.23 2.24 -1.72
C HIS A 4 7.42 2.62 -2.96
N PHE A 5 7.80 3.71 -3.61
CA PHE A 5 7.17 4.19 -4.83
C PHE A 5 8.14 4.14 -6.00
N GLN A 6 7.67 3.62 -7.13
CA GLN A 6 8.44 3.51 -8.36
C GLN A 6 7.61 4.01 -9.55
N LEU A 7 8.12 5.00 -10.27
CA LEU A 7 7.54 5.41 -11.55
C LEU A 7 7.75 4.32 -12.60
N VAL A 8 6.76 4.14 -13.48
CA VAL A 8 6.79 3.15 -14.55
C VAL A 8 6.95 3.87 -15.88
N ASP A 9 7.94 3.44 -16.68
CA ASP A 9 8.41 4.14 -17.89
C ASP A 9 7.37 4.35 -19.00
N GLN A 10 6.21 3.67 -18.95
CA GLN A 10 5.15 3.82 -19.95
C GLN A 10 3.77 3.75 -19.31
N ALA A 11 3.14 4.90 -19.10
CA ALA A 11 1.68 4.97 -19.10
C ALA A 11 1.21 4.88 -20.56
N ASP A 12 0.05 4.26 -20.81
CA ASP A 12 -0.49 4.07 -22.17
C ASP A 12 -0.67 5.38 -22.98
N ASN A 13 -0.62 6.54 -22.31
CA ASN A 13 -0.84 7.87 -22.87
C ASN A 13 0.26 8.85 -22.41
N ASP A 14 0.70 9.76 -23.29
CA ASP A 14 1.72 10.80 -23.02
C ASP A 14 1.33 11.83 -21.94
N THR A 15 0.10 11.76 -21.41
CA THR A 15 -0.43 12.71 -20.41
C THR A 15 -0.56 12.11 -19.02
N ASP A 16 -0.39 10.80 -18.87
CA ASP A 16 -0.65 10.08 -17.63
C ASP A 16 0.67 9.57 -17.04
N THR A 17 0.68 9.34 -15.74
CA THR A 17 1.83 8.72 -15.05
C THR A 17 1.39 7.43 -14.40
N ALA A 18 2.07 6.33 -14.70
CA ALA A 18 1.92 5.08 -13.98
C ALA A 18 2.93 5.04 -12.81
N ILE A 19 2.43 4.76 -11.61
CA ILE A 19 3.24 4.64 -10.40
C ILE A 19 2.89 3.36 -9.67
N ASN A 20 3.91 2.59 -9.33
CA ASN A 20 3.78 1.40 -8.49
C ASN A 20 4.08 1.77 -7.04
N ALA A 21 3.14 1.49 -6.15
CA ALA A 21 3.31 1.60 -4.71
C ALA A 21 3.43 0.19 -4.10
N MET A 22 4.45 -0.03 -3.28
CA MET A 22 4.73 -1.32 -2.64
C MET A 22 4.85 -1.14 -1.12
N LEU A 23 3.93 -1.73 -0.37
CA LEU A 23 3.96 -1.78 1.08
C LEU A 23 4.62 -3.08 1.55
N SER A 24 5.76 -2.97 2.23
CA SER A 24 6.42 -4.07 2.94
C SER A 24 6.15 -3.99 4.44
N PHE A 25 5.68 -5.08 5.03
CA PHE A 25 5.28 -5.11 6.43
C PHE A 25 5.75 -6.37 7.16
N VAL A 26 6.00 -6.19 8.46
CA VAL A 26 6.21 -7.22 9.46
C VAL A 26 5.50 -6.72 10.71
N ILE A 27 4.52 -7.47 11.19
CA ILE A 27 3.69 -7.17 12.35
C ILE A 27 3.88 -8.33 13.32
N VAL A 28 4.41 -8.01 14.50
CA VAL A 28 4.63 -8.98 15.58
C VAL A 28 3.48 -8.82 16.57
N LEU A 29 2.68 -9.86 16.72
CA LEU A 29 1.63 -10.00 17.73
C LEU A 29 2.11 -10.99 18.79
N GLU A 30 1.35 -11.18 19.86
CA GLU A 30 1.76 -12.06 20.98
C GLU A 30 1.97 -13.51 20.53
N ASP A 31 1.06 -14.05 19.70
CA ASP A 31 1.07 -15.47 19.30
C ASP A 31 1.42 -15.71 17.83
N LEU A 32 1.60 -14.66 17.02
CA LEU A 32 1.86 -14.78 15.59
C LEU A 32 2.63 -13.61 14.99
N VAL A 33 3.20 -13.84 13.81
CA VAL A 33 3.86 -12.80 12.99
C VAL A 33 3.20 -12.77 11.63
N ILE A 34 2.73 -11.59 11.22
CA ILE A 34 2.20 -11.35 9.87
C ILE A 34 3.25 -10.55 9.09
N SER A 35 3.74 -11.11 8.00
CA SER A 35 4.69 -10.42 7.12
C SER A 35 4.33 -10.62 5.65
N GLY A 36 4.70 -9.65 4.82
CA GLY A 36 4.40 -9.71 3.40
C GLY A 36 4.66 -8.41 2.66
N ASN A 37 4.25 -8.42 1.40
CA ASN A 37 4.32 -7.29 0.49
C ASN A 37 2.96 -7.13 -0.21
N ILE A 38 2.44 -5.91 -0.26
CA ILE A 38 1.23 -5.56 -1.02
C ILE A 38 1.63 -4.49 -2.04
N GLY A 39 1.38 -4.75 -3.31
CA GLY A 39 1.68 -3.82 -4.41
C GLY A 39 0.41 -3.35 -5.11
N GLN A 40 0.41 -2.10 -5.56
CA GLN A 40 -0.62 -1.54 -6.43
C GLN A 40 0.01 -0.66 -7.50
N LEU A 41 -0.37 -0.93 -8.75
CA LEU A 41 -0.14 -0.02 -9.86
C LEU A 41 -1.29 0.98 -9.94
N SER A 42 -0.96 2.26 -9.86
CA SER A 42 -1.88 3.38 -9.97
C SER A 42 -1.56 4.22 -11.20
N ILE A 43 -2.58 4.76 -11.84
CA ILE A 43 -2.44 5.67 -12.98
C ILE A 43 -2.95 7.05 -12.56
N ILE A 44 -2.03 8.01 -12.48
CA ILE A 44 -2.34 9.42 -12.24
C ILE A 44 -2.67 10.05 -13.59
N ARG A 45 -3.92 10.53 -13.73
CA ARG A 45 -4.45 11.02 -15.00
C ARG A 45 -4.11 12.48 -15.22
N GLY A 46 -3.72 12.83 -16.45
CA GLY A 46 -3.51 14.23 -16.86
C GLY A 46 -2.34 14.94 -16.18
N GLN A 47 -1.43 14.19 -15.57
CA GLN A 47 -0.22 14.68 -14.94
C GLN A 47 0.96 13.79 -15.32
N VAL A 48 1.99 14.40 -15.89
CA VAL A 48 3.28 13.75 -16.20
C VAL A 48 4.24 14.05 -15.04
N ILE A 49 4.70 12.99 -14.38
CA ILE A 49 5.61 13.05 -13.24
C ILE A 49 6.92 12.44 -13.69
N GLU A 50 7.93 13.28 -13.86
CA GLU A 50 9.28 12.85 -14.26
C GLU A 50 10.07 12.30 -13.06
N ASN A 51 9.71 12.75 -11.85
CA ASN A 51 10.40 12.37 -10.64
C ASN A 51 9.44 12.29 -9.44
N LYS A 52 9.57 11.23 -8.63
CA LYS A 52 8.83 11.04 -7.38
C LYS A 52 8.91 12.22 -6.41
N GLU A 53 9.98 13.03 -6.45
CA GLU A 53 10.10 14.23 -5.60
C GLU A 53 9.09 15.34 -5.95
N GLN A 54 8.39 15.21 -7.09
CA GLN A 54 7.29 16.11 -7.46
C GLN A 54 5.97 15.74 -6.76
N LEU A 55 5.88 14.56 -6.14
CA LEU A 55 4.73 14.15 -5.35
C LEU A 55 4.83 14.72 -3.93
N THR A 56 3.73 15.30 -3.45
CA THR A 56 3.64 15.74 -2.06
C THR A 56 3.47 14.55 -1.12
N GLN A 57 3.64 14.79 0.18
CA GLN A 57 3.35 13.76 1.18
C GLN A 57 1.87 13.36 1.18
N GLU A 58 0.98 14.29 0.83
CA GLU A 58 -0.45 14.03 0.71
C GLU A 58 -0.73 13.06 -0.44
N ASP A 59 -0.15 13.31 -1.62
CA ASP A 59 -0.28 12.41 -2.79
C ASP A 59 0.27 11.01 -2.49
N MET A 60 1.44 10.93 -1.83
CA MET A 60 2.02 9.66 -1.43
C MET A 60 1.14 8.92 -0.41
N SER A 61 0.52 9.65 0.53
CA SER A 61 -0.41 9.08 1.50
C SER A 61 -1.68 8.53 0.82
N GLU A 62 -2.24 9.28 -0.12
CA GLU A 62 -3.41 8.85 -0.90
C GLU A 62 -3.11 7.57 -1.67
N LEU A 63 -1.97 7.51 -2.38
CA LEU A 63 -1.55 6.33 -3.13
C LEU A 63 -1.29 5.11 -2.24
N ALA A 64 -0.87 5.31 -0.99
CA ALA A 64 -0.63 4.22 -0.05
C ALA A 64 -1.90 3.76 0.69
N THR A 65 -2.92 4.60 0.79
CA THR A 65 -4.14 4.34 1.58
C THR A 65 -4.79 2.99 1.27
N PRO A 66 -4.98 2.58 0.00
CA PRO A 66 -5.58 1.28 -0.30
C PRO A 66 -4.72 0.09 0.14
N LEU A 67 -3.39 0.24 0.15
CA LEU A 67 -2.46 -0.80 0.62
C LEU A 67 -2.65 -1.06 2.12
N PHE A 68 -2.78 0.02 2.89
CA PHE A 68 -3.03 -0.06 4.33
C PHE A 68 -4.43 -0.60 4.63
N ASP A 69 -5.47 -0.17 3.89
CA ASP A 69 -6.83 -0.71 4.05
C ASP A 69 -6.87 -2.22 3.81
N LEU A 70 -6.20 -2.70 2.74
CA LEU A 70 -6.11 -4.13 2.46
C LEU A 70 -5.39 -4.88 3.58
N LEU A 71 -4.29 -4.32 4.11
CA LEU A 71 -3.57 -4.91 5.24
C LEU A 71 -4.43 -4.98 6.51
N LYS A 72 -5.22 -3.94 6.81
CA LYS A 72 -6.17 -3.93 7.94
C LYS A 72 -7.17 -5.08 7.79
N ARG A 73 -7.81 -5.19 6.62
CA ARG A 73 -8.80 -6.23 6.34
C ARG A 73 -8.21 -7.64 6.39
N LEU A 74 -7.05 -7.85 5.78
CA LEU A 74 -6.37 -9.15 5.84
C LEU A 74 -6.02 -9.53 7.28
N THR A 75 -5.51 -8.58 8.07
CA THR A 75 -5.15 -8.85 9.46
C THR A 75 -6.37 -9.19 10.29
N TYR A 76 -7.45 -8.43 10.16
CA TYR A 76 -8.69 -8.67 10.89
C TYR A 76 -9.25 -10.08 10.61
N GLU A 77 -9.47 -10.42 9.34
CA GLU A 77 -10.09 -11.69 8.94
C GLU A 77 -9.20 -12.89 9.29
N VAL A 78 -7.88 -12.80 9.04
CA VAL A 78 -6.96 -13.91 9.30
C VAL A 78 -6.82 -14.16 10.80
N THR A 79 -6.72 -13.11 11.60
CA THR A 79 -6.59 -13.26 13.05
C THR A 79 -7.88 -13.74 13.68
N GLU A 80 -9.05 -13.32 13.19
CA GLU A 80 -10.35 -13.80 13.67
C GLU A 80 -10.46 -15.32 13.53
N VAL A 81 -10.17 -15.83 12.33
CA VAL A 81 -10.27 -17.25 12.03
C VAL A 81 -9.15 -18.06 12.69
N ALA A 82 -7.92 -17.56 12.70
CA ALA A 82 -6.77 -18.32 13.20
C ALA A 82 -6.73 -18.42 14.73
N LEU A 83 -7.20 -17.38 15.42
CA LEU A 83 -7.18 -17.30 16.88
C LEU A 83 -8.51 -17.71 17.52
N ASP A 84 -9.58 -17.86 16.73
CA ASP A 84 -10.94 -18.10 17.21
C ASP A 84 -11.37 -17.05 18.25
N GLN A 85 -11.02 -15.79 17.97
CA GLN A 85 -11.24 -14.61 18.81
C GLN A 85 -11.62 -13.42 17.93
N PRO A 86 -12.18 -12.33 18.46
CA PRO A 86 -12.44 -11.13 17.65
C PRO A 86 -11.19 -10.67 16.89
N GLY A 87 -11.33 -10.42 15.58
CA GLY A 87 -10.23 -10.02 14.71
C GLY A 87 -9.48 -8.78 15.21
N ILE A 88 -8.16 -8.78 15.00
CA ILE A 88 -7.29 -7.68 15.39
C ILE A 88 -7.41 -6.55 14.36
N SER A 89 -7.90 -5.40 14.80
CA SER A 89 -7.90 -4.16 13.99
C SER A 89 -6.58 -3.43 14.12
N LEU A 90 -5.98 -3.05 13.01
CA LEU A 90 -4.78 -2.22 12.98
C LEU A 90 -5.16 -0.75 12.81
N GLU A 91 -4.54 0.13 13.59
CA GLU A 91 -4.66 1.59 13.47
C GLU A 91 -3.34 2.17 12.93
N PHE A 92 -3.44 3.05 11.93
CA PHE A 92 -2.33 3.69 11.23
C PHE A 92 -2.59 5.19 11.13
#